data_AF-A0A1D1Y6D8-F1
#
_entry.id   AF-A0A1D1Y6D8-F1
#
_cell.length_a   1.000
_cell.length_b   1.000
_cell.length_c   1.000
_cell.angle_alpha   90.00
_cell.angle_beta   90.00
_cell.angle_gamma   90.00
#
_symmetry.space_group_name_H-M   'P 1'
#
loop_
_entity.id
_entity.type
_entity.pdbx_description
1 polymer ?
#
loop_
_entity_poly.entity_id
_entity_poly.type
_entity_poly.pdbx_seq_one_letter_code
_entity_poly.pdbx_strand_id
1 'polypeptide(L)'
;MVNESLGVICNAHVVHADCSEHGAMDDICLRLAELAALAVDFPKTGKIVSMPHDLKPKLYPDFMGKDDFLSYNSEKILGKLYRKIKDFSKEDVSTSEFSCKLDDLLFDTDLDIMGASQFLVNAWESKCSYDTQLNALLGQYRVNSEGEVVTGHIWPLPGYNSRKQGDMKERLKNAYFALHKEFRQIFEDMGSEFVQLVDDEKGRLYEQKASAWYQVTYHPQWVRKALDLREPDGDDIPARLSFAWVPADYLIRIKVRSRRDKGELDGNKPVDALASYIRDRV
;
A
#
# COMPACT_ATOMS: atom_id res chain seq x y z
N MET A 1 30.89 -0.90 -15.22
CA MET A 1 31.21 -1.87 -14.16
C MET A 1 32.49 -1.42 -13.43
N VAL A 2 32.50 -0.21 -12.84
CA VAL A 2 33.74 0.42 -12.30
C VAL A 2 33.53 1.06 -10.92
N ASN A 3 32.48 0.70 -10.17
CA ASN A 3 32.28 1.24 -8.82
C ASN A 3 31.74 0.18 -7.84
N GLU A 4 32.40 -0.98 -7.81
CA GLU A 4 32.11 -2.01 -6.80
C GLU A 4 32.63 -1.61 -5.40
N SER A 5 33.55 -0.64 -5.30
CA SER A 5 34.16 -0.24 -4.04
C SER A 5 33.26 0.63 -3.17
N LEU A 6 32.42 1.50 -3.75
CA LEU A 6 31.52 2.37 -2.98
C LEU A 6 30.60 1.58 -2.03
N GLY A 7 29.94 0.54 -2.55
CA GLY A 7 29.04 -0.29 -1.74
C GLY A 7 29.77 -1.00 -0.60
N VAL A 8 31.01 -1.45 -0.84
CA VAL A 8 31.85 -2.10 0.19
C VAL A 8 32.29 -1.09 1.26
N ILE A 9 32.70 0.10 0.88
CA ILE A 9 33.13 1.17 1.80
C ILE A 9 31.95 1.62 2.67
N CYS A 10 30.78 1.85 2.09
CA CYS A 10 29.58 2.25 2.83
C CYS A 10 29.13 1.16 3.81
N ASN A 11 29.16 -0.11 3.41
CA ASN A 11 28.83 -1.22 4.31
C ASN A 11 29.82 -1.30 5.47
N ALA A 12 31.13 -1.11 5.21
CA ALA A 12 32.12 -1.07 6.28
C ALA A 12 31.89 0.09 7.25
N HIS A 13 31.53 1.28 6.75
CA HIS A 13 31.22 2.43 7.58
C HIS A 13 30.06 2.13 8.55
N VAL A 14 28.99 1.47 8.07
CA VAL A 14 27.86 1.08 8.93
C VAL A 14 28.31 0.16 10.06
N VAL A 15 29.17 -0.82 9.77
CA VAL A 15 29.69 -1.75 10.79
C VAL A 15 30.54 -1.03 11.83
N HIS A 16 31.51 -0.21 11.40
CA HIS A 16 32.39 0.50 12.33
C HIS A 16 31.63 1.53 13.17
N ALA A 17 30.66 2.22 12.56
CA ALA A 17 29.80 3.15 13.26
C ALA A 17 28.88 2.43 14.27
N ASP A 18 28.53 1.17 14.02
CA ASP A 18 27.76 0.38 14.98
C ASP A 18 28.62 -0.11 16.15
N CYS A 19 29.85 -0.59 15.89
CA CYS A 19 30.77 -1.05 16.93
C CYS A 19 31.32 0.06 17.83
N SER A 20 31.60 1.25 17.29
CA SER A 20 32.25 2.33 18.04
C SER A 20 31.29 3.05 19.00
N GLU A 21 31.76 3.41 20.19
CA GLU A 21 31.03 4.28 21.12
C GLU A 21 30.82 5.69 20.55
N HIS A 22 31.79 6.19 19.78
CA HIS A 22 31.72 7.49 19.09
C HIS A 22 30.88 7.43 17.80
N GLY A 23 30.42 6.24 17.41
CA GLY A 23 29.54 6.04 16.27
C GLY A 23 30.16 6.51 14.96
N ALA A 24 29.42 7.32 14.20
CA ALA A 24 29.88 7.86 12.92
C ALA A 24 31.02 8.89 13.05
N MET A 25 31.31 9.38 14.27
CA MET A 25 32.39 10.34 14.54
C MET A 25 33.72 9.65 14.89
N ASP A 26 33.77 8.32 14.86
CA ASP A 26 35.02 7.58 15.00
C ASP A 26 35.97 7.89 13.84
N ASP A 27 37.28 7.95 14.11
CA ASP A 27 38.32 8.20 13.11
C ASP A 27 38.27 7.21 11.94
N ILE A 28 37.90 5.95 12.21
CA ILE A 28 37.72 4.93 11.18
C ILE A 28 36.53 5.28 10.27
N CYS A 29 35.42 5.74 10.84
CA CYS A 29 34.23 6.15 10.10
C CYS A 29 34.51 7.41 9.26
N LEU A 30 35.23 8.39 9.82
CA LEU A 30 35.63 9.59 9.09
C LEU A 30 36.51 9.25 7.87
N ARG A 31 37.50 8.38 8.03
CA ARG A 31 38.32 7.87 6.92
C ARG A 31 37.47 7.15 5.86
N LEU A 32 36.50 6.33 6.26
CA LEU A 32 35.60 5.65 5.33
C LEU A 32 34.67 6.62 4.61
N ALA A 33 34.22 7.69 5.27
CA ALA A 33 33.40 8.73 4.66
C ALA A 33 34.18 9.51 3.59
N GLU A 34 35.45 9.83 3.84
CA GLU A 34 36.33 10.45 2.84
C GLU A 34 36.53 9.55 1.60
N LEU A 35 36.78 8.26 1.83
CA LEU A 35 36.93 7.28 0.75
C LEU A 35 35.63 7.11 -0.05
N ALA A 36 34.47 7.13 0.63
CA ALA A 36 33.16 7.08 -0.03
C ALA A 36 32.92 8.32 -0.90
N ALA A 37 33.26 9.52 -0.42
CA ALA A 37 33.13 10.76 -1.18
C ALA A 37 33.98 10.72 -2.46
N LEU A 38 35.24 10.28 -2.35
CA LEU A 38 36.12 10.10 -3.51
C LEU A 38 35.58 9.06 -4.51
N ALA A 39 35.01 7.96 -4.01
CA ALA A 39 34.42 6.92 -4.86
C ALA A 39 33.16 7.40 -5.61
N VAL A 40 32.37 8.30 -5.02
CA VAL A 40 31.22 8.93 -5.70
C VAL A 40 31.68 9.89 -6.80
N ASP A 41 32.74 10.66 -6.57
CA ASP A 41 33.30 11.59 -7.56
C ASP A 41 34.20 10.93 -8.61
N PHE A 42 34.33 9.60 -8.60
CA PHE A 42 35.07 8.84 -9.63
C PHE A 42 34.66 9.20 -11.08
N PRO A 43 33.36 9.31 -11.45
CA PRO A 43 32.96 9.67 -12.81
C PRO A 43 33.45 11.05 -13.26
N LYS A 44 33.74 11.95 -12.31
CA LYS A 44 34.23 13.31 -12.58
C LYS A 44 35.76 13.40 -12.55
N THR A 45 36.38 12.67 -11.64
CA THR A 45 37.80 12.82 -11.31
C THR A 45 38.69 11.72 -11.89
N GLY A 46 38.10 10.59 -12.29
CA GLY A 46 38.83 9.40 -12.76
C GLY A 46 39.65 8.69 -11.68
N LYS A 47 39.58 9.11 -10.41
CA LYS A 47 40.38 8.53 -9.31
C LYS A 47 39.73 7.27 -8.75
N ILE A 48 40.34 6.12 -9.02
CA ILE A 48 39.88 4.82 -8.50
C ILE A 48 40.23 4.72 -7.01
N VAL A 49 39.22 4.45 -6.19
CA VAL A 49 39.38 4.18 -4.77
C VAL A 49 39.13 2.69 -4.51
N SER A 50 40.07 2.04 -3.83
CA SER A 50 39.93 0.66 -3.35
C SER A 50 39.72 0.65 -1.84
N MET A 51 39.05 -0.39 -1.35
CA MET A 51 38.83 -0.59 0.08
C MET A 51 40.14 -1.01 0.77
N PRO A 52 40.66 -0.24 1.75
CA PRO A 52 41.84 -0.63 2.51
C PRO A 52 41.57 -1.88 3.36
N HIS A 53 42.56 -2.78 3.46
CA HIS A 53 42.40 -4.06 4.16
C HIS A 53 42.24 -3.88 5.68
N ASP A 54 42.87 -2.86 6.26
CA ASP A 54 42.77 -2.47 7.67
C ASP A 54 41.35 -2.03 8.06
N LEU A 55 40.61 -1.43 7.13
CA LEU A 55 39.25 -0.92 7.38
C LEU A 55 38.17 -1.98 7.10
N LYS A 56 38.53 -3.18 6.67
CA LYS A 56 37.57 -4.23 6.30
C LYS A 56 37.03 -4.95 7.54
N PRO A 57 35.71 -4.91 7.82
CA PRO A 57 35.16 -5.58 8.99
C PRO A 57 35.23 -7.11 8.88
N LYS A 58 35.48 -7.76 10.01
CA LYS A 58 35.50 -9.23 10.15
C LYS A 58 34.16 -9.80 10.60
N LEU A 59 33.47 -9.06 11.47
CA LEU A 59 32.13 -9.37 11.96
C LEU A 59 31.18 -8.25 11.53
N TYR A 60 29.90 -8.58 11.39
CA TYR A 60 28.85 -7.69 10.92
C TYR A 60 27.71 -7.65 11.94
N PRO A 61 26.99 -6.54 12.09
CA PRO A 61 25.82 -6.53 12.96
C PRO A 61 24.71 -7.42 12.37
N ASP A 62 23.94 -8.03 13.27
CA ASP A 62 22.82 -8.93 12.98
C ASP A 62 21.82 -8.36 11.96
N PHE A 63 21.55 -7.05 12.01
CA PHE A 63 20.64 -6.40 11.06
C PHE A 63 21.12 -6.37 9.60
N MET A 64 22.40 -6.67 9.33
CA MET A 64 22.93 -6.78 7.96
C MET A 64 22.69 -8.16 7.33
N GLY A 65 22.08 -9.11 8.05
CA GLY A 65 21.63 -10.39 7.50
C GLY A 65 22.76 -11.28 6.96
N LYS A 66 23.95 -11.22 7.58
CA LYS A 66 25.04 -12.17 7.33
C LYS A 66 24.78 -13.48 8.07
N ASP A 67 25.53 -14.51 7.72
CA ASP A 67 25.48 -15.78 8.42
C ASP A 67 25.80 -15.59 9.91
N ASP A 68 25.20 -16.42 10.77
CA ASP A 68 25.29 -16.27 12.23
C ASP A 68 26.74 -16.28 12.74
N PHE A 69 27.64 -17.03 12.10
CA PHE A 69 29.06 -17.11 12.48
C PHE A 69 29.88 -15.86 12.12
N LEU A 70 29.36 -14.99 11.24
CA LEU A 70 29.95 -13.71 10.87
C LEU A 70 29.22 -12.52 11.51
N SER A 71 28.26 -12.80 12.40
CA SER A 71 27.35 -11.79 12.92
C SER A 71 27.53 -11.56 14.43
N TYR A 72 27.31 -10.33 14.88
CA TYR A 72 27.21 -9.98 16.30
C TYR A 72 25.88 -9.26 16.57
N ASN A 73 25.42 -9.32 17.81
CA ASN A 73 24.18 -8.67 18.23
C ASN A 73 24.42 -7.17 18.46
N SER A 74 23.84 -6.30 17.63
CA SER A 74 23.96 -4.85 17.80
C SER A 74 23.05 -4.33 18.90
N GLU A 75 23.63 -3.74 19.95
CA GLU A 75 22.90 -3.12 21.06
C GLU A 75 22.32 -1.73 20.75
N LYS A 76 22.59 -1.22 19.54
CA LYS A 76 22.11 0.08 19.08
C LYS A 76 20.68 0.02 18.54
N ILE A 77 20.11 1.19 18.26
CA ILE A 77 18.72 1.33 17.84
C ILE A 77 18.39 0.51 16.59
N LEU A 78 19.32 0.40 15.64
CA LEU A 78 19.12 -0.37 14.40
C LEU A 78 19.00 -1.88 14.69
N GLY A 79 19.90 -2.45 15.49
CA GLY A 79 19.81 -3.86 15.90
C GLY A 79 18.56 -4.15 16.73
N LYS A 80 18.19 -3.27 17.66
CA LYS A 80 16.95 -3.40 18.45
C LYS A 80 15.70 -3.37 17.57
N LEU A 81 15.64 -2.44 16.62
CA LEU A 81 14.51 -2.31 15.69
C LEU A 81 14.43 -3.52 14.76
N TYR A 82 15.56 -3.95 14.20
CA TYR A 82 15.64 -5.12 13.34
C TYR A 82 15.09 -6.37 14.02
N ARG A 83 15.53 -6.65 15.26
CA ARG A 83 15.04 -7.81 16.03
C ARG A 83 13.54 -7.73 16.30
N LYS A 84 13.04 -6.58 16.77
CA LYS A 84 11.60 -6.39 16.98
C LYS A 84 10.76 -6.64 15.72
N ILE A 85 11.21 -6.15 14.57
CA ILE A 85 10.51 -6.35 13.29
C ILE A 85 10.63 -7.82 12.85
N LYS A 86 11.81 -8.43 12.99
CA LYS A 86 12.06 -9.82 12.64
C LYS A 86 11.21 -10.77 13.47
N ASP A 87 11.11 -10.51 14.77
CA ASP A 87 10.28 -11.30 15.69
C ASP A 87 8.80 -11.17 15.32
N PHE A 88 8.32 -9.96 15.05
CA PHE A 88 6.95 -9.72 14.54
C PHE A 88 6.68 -10.40 13.19
N SER A 89 7.70 -10.56 12.34
CA SER A 89 7.56 -11.25 11.05
C SER A 89 7.66 -12.78 11.14
N LYS A 90 8.25 -13.31 12.22
CA LYS A 90 8.49 -14.75 12.46
C LYS A 90 7.41 -15.39 13.33
N GLU A 91 6.88 -14.64 14.27
CA GLU A 91 5.55 -14.92 14.79
C GLU A 91 4.65 -14.84 13.57
N ASP A 92 4.31 -16.01 13.03
CA ASP A 92 3.36 -16.14 11.95
C ASP A 92 2.21 -15.18 12.24
N VAL A 93 2.15 -14.08 11.49
CA VAL A 93 0.89 -13.54 11.03
C VAL A 93 0.32 -14.66 10.18
N SER A 94 -0.17 -15.70 10.87
CA SER A 94 -1.30 -16.48 10.47
C SER A 94 -2.24 -15.43 9.95
N THR A 95 -2.42 -15.43 8.64
CA THR A 95 -3.32 -14.57 7.87
C THR A 95 -4.71 -14.44 8.51
N SER A 96 -5.01 -15.28 9.50
CA SER A 96 -6.03 -15.17 10.56
C SER A 96 -6.18 -13.78 11.21
N GLU A 97 -5.12 -13.10 11.67
CA GLU A 97 -5.29 -11.86 12.48
C GLU A 97 -5.59 -10.59 11.67
N PHE A 98 -5.28 -10.59 10.37
CA PHE A 98 -5.67 -9.52 9.44
C PHE A 98 -6.78 -9.95 8.48
N SER A 99 -7.35 -11.15 8.66
CA SER A 99 -8.62 -11.47 8.01
C SER A 99 -9.66 -10.56 8.64
N CYS A 100 -10.15 -9.58 7.87
CA CYS A 100 -11.27 -8.75 8.28
C CYS A 100 -12.45 -9.70 8.47
N LYS A 101 -12.72 -10.08 9.71
CA LYS A 101 -13.85 -10.94 10.03
C LYS A 101 -15.11 -10.16 9.70
N LEU A 102 -16.15 -10.88 9.27
CA LEU A 102 -17.44 -10.31 8.90
C LEU A 102 -18.01 -9.38 10.00
N ASP A 103 -17.68 -9.65 11.27
CA ASP A 103 -18.14 -8.89 12.44
C ASP A 103 -17.36 -7.58 12.68
N ASP A 104 -16.22 -7.36 12.03
CA ASP A 104 -15.42 -6.13 12.15
C ASP A 104 -15.80 -5.07 11.11
N LEU A 105 -16.67 -5.42 10.15
CA LEU A 105 -17.12 -4.49 9.10
C LEU A 105 -18.14 -3.51 9.66
N LEU A 106 -17.65 -2.34 10.09
CA LEU A 106 -18.49 -1.21 10.48
C LEU A 106 -19.14 -0.61 9.23
N PHE A 107 -20.44 -0.86 9.06
CA PHE A 107 -21.25 -0.21 8.04
C PHE A 107 -21.58 1.23 8.47
N ASP A 108 -21.11 2.20 7.70
CA ASP A 108 -21.39 3.61 7.92
C ASP A 108 -22.76 3.97 7.34
N THR A 109 -23.75 4.12 8.21
CA THR A 109 -25.12 4.49 7.84
C THR A 109 -25.22 5.88 7.20
N ASP A 110 -24.21 6.75 7.37
CA ASP A 110 -24.20 8.05 6.70
C ASP A 110 -23.94 7.94 5.19
N LEU A 111 -23.38 6.82 4.74
CA LEU A 111 -23.13 6.54 3.32
C LEU A 111 -24.32 5.84 2.65
N ASP A 112 -25.39 5.56 3.39
CA ASP A 112 -26.66 5.02 2.87
C ASP A 112 -27.59 6.18 2.47
N ILE A 113 -27.83 6.34 1.16
CA ILE A 113 -28.68 7.38 0.60
C ILE A 113 -29.95 6.78 0.01
N MET A 114 -31.07 7.45 0.29
CA MET A 114 -32.36 7.20 -0.36
C MET A 114 -32.24 7.27 -1.90
N GLY A 115 -32.60 6.17 -2.57
CA GLY A 115 -32.52 6.03 -4.03
C GLY A 115 -31.41 5.10 -4.52
N ALA A 116 -30.45 4.72 -3.66
CA ALA A 116 -29.41 3.74 -3.99
C ALA A 116 -29.99 2.38 -4.43
N SER A 117 -31.18 2.03 -3.95
CA SER A 117 -31.87 0.76 -4.26
C SER A 117 -32.05 0.49 -5.76
N GLN A 118 -32.14 1.53 -6.58
CA GLN A 118 -32.29 1.41 -8.04
C GLN A 118 -31.00 0.90 -8.70
N PHE A 119 -29.85 1.19 -8.10
CA PHE A 119 -28.53 0.86 -8.63
C PHE A 119 -27.92 -0.40 -8.01
N LEU A 120 -28.56 -1.01 -7.00
CA LEU A 120 -28.00 -2.15 -6.27
C LEU A 120 -27.72 -3.36 -7.16
N VAL A 121 -28.58 -3.67 -8.13
CA VAL A 121 -28.39 -4.83 -9.01
C VAL A 121 -27.19 -4.63 -9.91
N ASN A 122 -27.09 -3.46 -10.56
CA ASN A 122 -25.95 -3.11 -11.40
C ASN A 122 -24.64 -3.03 -10.58
N ALA A 123 -24.70 -2.44 -9.38
CA ALA A 123 -23.57 -2.38 -8.46
C ALA A 123 -23.09 -3.78 -8.07
N TRP A 124 -24.01 -4.72 -7.84
CA TRP A 124 -23.69 -6.11 -7.53
C TRP A 124 -22.99 -6.82 -8.69
N GLU A 125 -23.50 -6.69 -9.91
CA GLU A 125 -22.87 -7.27 -11.11
C GLU A 125 -21.46 -6.71 -11.34
N SER A 126 -21.32 -5.39 -11.17
CA SER A 126 -20.03 -4.70 -11.25
C SER A 126 -19.07 -5.19 -10.16
N LYS A 127 -19.55 -5.40 -8.93
CA LYS A 127 -18.74 -5.95 -7.83
C LYS A 127 -18.26 -7.36 -8.16
N CYS A 128 -19.14 -8.24 -8.62
CA CYS A 128 -18.76 -9.61 -9.00
C CYS A 128 -17.68 -9.61 -10.09
N SER A 129 -17.86 -8.78 -11.13
CA SER A 129 -16.86 -8.62 -12.19
C SER A 129 -15.53 -8.12 -11.64
N TYR A 130 -15.55 -7.10 -10.77
CA TYR A 130 -14.35 -6.55 -10.13
C TYR A 130 -13.61 -7.60 -9.31
N ASP A 131 -14.33 -8.35 -8.46
CA ASP A 131 -13.76 -9.36 -7.60
C ASP A 131 -13.11 -10.48 -8.43
N THR A 132 -13.74 -10.91 -9.53
CA THR A 132 -13.17 -11.90 -10.44
C THR A 132 -11.87 -11.39 -11.07
N GLN A 133 -11.86 -10.17 -11.61
CA GLN A 133 -10.68 -9.58 -12.24
C GLN A 133 -9.55 -9.35 -11.23
N LEU A 134 -9.87 -8.86 -10.03
CA LEU A 134 -8.90 -8.64 -8.95
C LEU A 134 -8.31 -9.97 -8.45
N ASN A 135 -9.13 -11.00 -8.26
CA ASN A 135 -8.63 -12.33 -7.86
C ASN A 135 -7.74 -12.95 -8.94
N ALA A 136 -8.07 -12.79 -10.22
CA ALA A 136 -7.22 -13.22 -11.33
C ALA A 136 -5.86 -12.50 -11.32
N LEU A 137 -5.87 -11.18 -11.07
CA LEU A 137 -4.67 -10.37 -10.95
C LEU A 137 -3.80 -10.82 -9.76
N LEU A 138 -4.39 -11.01 -8.59
CA LEU A 138 -3.70 -11.49 -7.40
C LEU A 138 -3.09 -12.89 -7.63
N GLY A 139 -3.84 -13.80 -8.26
CA GLY A 139 -3.36 -15.14 -8.61
C GLY A 139 -2.19 -15.13 -9.60
N GLN A 140 -2.23 -14.26 -10.61
CA GLN A 140 -1.15 -14.15 -11.60
C GLN A 140 0.18 -13.69 -10.98
N TYR A 141 0.12 -12.74 -10.05
CA TYR A 141 1.31 -12.17 -9.40
C TYR A 141 1.68 -12.84 -8.07
N ARG A 142 0.93 -13.87 -7.66
CA ARG A 142 1.09 -14.60 -6.39
C ARG A 142 1.10 -13.68 -5.17
N VAL A 143 0.18 -12.72 -5.16
CA VAL A 143 -0.01 -11.80 -4.03
C VAL A 143 -1.20 -12.28 -3.21
N ASN A 144 -1.01 -12.35 -1.89
CA ASN A 144 -1.98 -12.97 -0.99
C ASN A 144 -3.07 -11.99 -0.52
N SER A 145 -2.73 -10.71 -0.41
CA SER A 145 -3.64 -9.69 0.13
C SER A 145 -3.98 -8.61 -0.87
N GLU A 146 -5.26 -8.20 -0.87
CA GLU A 146 -5.74 -7.03 -1.62
C GLU A 146 -5.03 -5.75 -1.16
N GLY A 147 -4.79 -5.61 0.15
CA GLY A 147 -4.13 -4.44 0.72
C GLY A 147 -2.73 -4.20 0.15
N GLU A 148 -1.99 -5.25 -0.18
CA GLU A 148 -0.66 -5.14 -0.80
C GLU A 148 -0.72 -4.48 -2.18
N VAL A 149 -1.74 -4.82 -2.97
CA VAL A 149 -1.93 -4.29 -4.32
C VAL A 149 -2.46 -2.87 -4.27
N VAL A 150 -3.46 -2.61 -3.44
CA VAL A 150 -4.09 -1.28 -3.28
C VAL A 150 -3.08 -0.26 -2.76
N THR A 151 -2.29 -0.63 -1.75
CA THR A 151 -1.25 0.26 -1.20
C THR A 151 0.00 0.33 -2.07
N GLY A 152 0.15 -0.57 -3.05
CA GLY A 152 1.36 -0.74 -3.82
C GLY A 152 2.56 -1.20 -2.99
N HIS A 153 2.34 -1.84 -1.84
CA HIS A 153 3.38 -2.41 -0.98
C HIS A 153 3.27 -3.93 -0.99
N ILE A 154 3.90 -4.55 -1.98
CA ILE A 154 3.94 -6.01 -2.14
C ILE A 154 5.08 -6.57 -1.29
N TRP A 155 4.80 -7.62 -0.52
CA TRP A 155 5.82 -8.29 0.26
C TRP A 155 6.89 -8.93 -0.66
N PRO A 156 8.18 -8.88 -0.32
CA PRO A 156 9.21 -9.54 -1.12
C PRO A 156 8.93 -11.04 -1.25
N LEU A 157 8.78 -11.49 -2.50
CA LEU A 157 8.69 -12.91 -2.83
C LEU A 157 10.09 -13.55 -2.68
N PRO A 158 10.23 -14.62 -1.89
CA PRO A 158 11.52 -15.29 -1.73
C PRO A 158 12.06 -15.77 -3.08
N GLY A 159 13.32 -15.46 -3.38
CA GLY A 159 14.02 -15.89 -4.60
C GLY A 159 14.07 -14.89 -5.77
N TYR A 160 13.50 -13.69 -5.62
CA TYR A 160 13.61 -12.63 -6.65
C TYR A 160 14.77 -11.65 -6.36
N ASN A 161 15.58 -11.35 -7.38
CA ASN A 161 16.57 -10.27 -7.31
C ASN A 161 15.86 -8.89 -7.25
N SER A 162 16.43 -7.92 -6.54
CA SER A 162 15.83 -6.59 -6.28
C SER A 162 15.30 -5.89 -7.55
N ARG A 163 16.00 -6.00 -8.68
CA ARG A 163 15.57 -5.44 -9.96
C ARG A 163 14.32 -6.12 -10.53
N LYS A 164 14.27 -7.46 -10.52
CA LYS A 164 13.11 -8.23 -11.01
C LYS A 164 11.87 -8.01 -10.13
N GLN A 165 12.09 -7.85 -8.83
CA GLN A 165 11.02 -7.51 -7.89
C GLN A 165 10.47 -6.09 -8.15
N GLY A 166 11.35 -5.13 -8.47
CA GLY A 166 10.95 -3.78 -8.86
C GLY A 166 10.07 -3.77 -10.11
N ASP A 167 10.52 -4.41 -11.19
CA ASP A 167 9.77 -4.48 -12.44
C ASP A 167 8.40 -5.17 -12.27
N MET A 168 8.35 -6.24 -11.46
CA MET A 168 7.10 -6.94 -11.15
C MET A 168 6.14 -6.07 -10.34
N LYS A 169 6.65 -5.34 -9.34
CA LYS A 169 5.88 -4.39 -8.54
C LYS A 169 5.28 -3.29 -9.41
N GLU A 170 6.06 -2.76 -10.34
CA GLU A 170 5.58 -1.74 -11.27
C GLU A 170 4.49 -2.28 -12.20
N ARG A 171 4.68 -3.48 -12.76
CA ARG A 171 3.66 -4.14 -13.60
C ARG A 171 2.35 -4.39 -12.85
N LEU A 172 2.43 -4.90 -11.62
CA LEU A 172 1.24 -5.13 -10.81
C LEU A 172 0.52 -3.82 -10.48
N LYS A 173 1.27 -2.78 -10.11
CA LYS A 173 0.71 -1.44 -9.88
C LYS A 173 0.00 -0.89 -11.12
N ASN A 174 0.61 -1.03 -12.30
CA ASN A 174 0.02 -0.57 -13.55
C ASN A 174 -1.23 -1.37 -13.93
N ALA A 175 -1.22 -2.68 -13.71
CA ALA A 175 -2.38 -3.54 -13.95
C ALA A 175 -3.54 -3.20 -13.01
N TYR A 176 -3.27 -3.00 -11.72
CA TYR A 176 -4.28 -2.55 -10.76
C TYR A 176 -4.82 -1.15 -11.11
N PHE A 177 -3.95 -0.23 -11.53
CA PHE A 177 -4.38 1.10 -11.97
C PHE A 177 -5.28 1.03 -13.22
N ALA A 178 -4.98 0.13 -14.16
CA ALA A 178 -5.83 -0.11 -15.33
C ALA A 178 -7.20 -0.66 -14.92
N LEU A 179 -7.24 -1.65 -14.03
CA LEU A 179 -8.47 -2.19 -13.45
C LEU A 179 -9.29 -1.08 -12.78
N HIS A 180 -8.66 -0.29 -11.91
CA HIS A 180 -9.33 0.82 -11.23
C HIS A 180 -9.87 1.86 -12.22
N LYS A 181 -9.14 2.14 -13.30
CA LYS A 181 -9.57 3.07 -14.35
C LYS A 181 -10.76 2.53 -15.15
N GLU A 182 -10.78 1.24 -15.48
CA GLU A 182 -11.90 0.59 -16.16
C GLU A 182 -13.17 0.68 -15.32
N PHE A 183 -13.11 0.30 -14.05
CA PHE A 183 -14.28 0.37 -13.16
C PHE A 183 -14.70 1.80 -12.86
N ARG A 184 -13.77 2.77 -12.90
CA ARG A 184 -14.10 4.19 -12.87
C ARG A 184 -14.90 4.61 -14.10
N GLN A 185 -14.56 4.12 -15.28
CA GLN A 185 -15.32 4.37 -16.51
C GLN A 185 -16.71 3.72 -16.48
N ILE A 186 -16.83 2.48 -15.98
CA ILE A 186 -18.11 1.80 -15.77
C ILE A 186 -18.98 2.56 -14.76
N PHE A 187 -18.35 3.15 -13.74
CA PHE A 187 -19.06 4.01 -12.79
C PHE A 187 -19.58 5.29 -13.45
N GLU A 188 -18.78 5.94 -14.29
CA GLU A 188 -19.15 7.18 -14.98
C GLU A 188 -20.14 6.96 -16.12
N ASP A 189 -20.17 5.77 -16.71
CA ASP A 189 -21.15 5.37 -17.72
C ASP A 189 -22.53 5.16 -17.08
N MET A 190 -23.42 6.12 -17.35
CA MET A 190 -24.81 6.15 -16.89
C MET A 190 -25.80 6.14 -18.06
N GLY A 191 -25.32 5.90 -19.29
CA GLY A 191 -26.13 5.88 -20.51
C GLY A 191 -26.49 7.26 -21.07
N SER A 192 -27.00 7.26 -22.30
CA SER A 192 -27.24 8.47 -23.10
C SER A 192 -28.31 9.43 -22.53
N GLU A 193 -29.20 8.93 -21.66
CA GLU A 193 -30.25 9.72 -20.99
C GLU A 193 -29.67 10.70 -19.96
N PHE A 194 -28.46 10.44 -19.45
CA PHE A 194 -27.78 11.29 -18.47
C PHE A 194 -27.19 12.57 -19.04
N VAL A 195 -26.87 12.60 -20.34
CA VAL A 195 -26.20 13.74 -20.98
C VAL A 195 -27.07 15.01 -20.88
N GLN A 196 -28.39 14.85 -20.82
CA GLN A 196 -29.38 15.92 -20.85
C GLN A 196 -29.74 16.52 -19.48
N LEU A 197 -29.25 15.94 -18.38
CA LEU A 197 -29.57 16.39 -17.01
C LEU A 197 -28.71 17.59 -16.57
N VAL A 198 -29.24 18.39 -15.64
CA VAL A 198 -28.51 19.50 -14.98
C VAL A 198 -27.40 18.92 -14.09
N ASP A 199 -26.28 19.62 -13.95
CA ASP A 199 -25.10 19.13 -13.22
C ASP A 199 -25.40 18.77 -11.75
N ASP A 200 -26.31 19.48 -11.09
CA ASP A 200 -26.75 19.16 -9.72
C ASP A 200 -27.54 17.84 -9.63
N GLU A 201 -28.33 17.51 -10.65
CA GLU A 201 -29.10 16.26 -10.71
C GLU A 201 -28.18 15.07 -11.01
N LYS A 202 -27.21 15.27 -11.92
CA LYS A 202 -26.14 14.31 -12.19
C LYS A 202 -25.36 14.00 -10.92
N GLY A 203 -24.99 15.03 -10.15
CA GLY A 203 -24.29 14.87 -8.88
C GLY A 203 -25.03 13.98 -7.88
N ARG A 204 -26.34 14.20 -7.71
CA ARG A 204 -27.18 13.35 -6.81
C ARG A 204 -27.27 11.90 -7.29
N LEU A 205 -27.37 11.67 -8.59
CA LEU A 205 -27.44 10.33 -9.15
C LEU A 205 -26.12 9.57 -9.00
N TYR A 206 -24.97 10.24 -9.19
CA TYR A 206 -23.67 9.65 -8.92
C TYR A 206 -23.49 9.34 -7.42
N GLU A 207 -23.98 10.20 -6.52
CA GLU A 207 -24.00 9.91 -5.08
C GLU A 207 -24.85 8.67 -4.75
N GLN A 208 -26.03 8.51 -5.38
CA GLN A 208 -26.87 7.32 -5.22
C GLN A 208 -26.19 6.05 -5.74
N LYS A 209 -25.52 6.11 -6.90
CA LYS A 209 -24.76 4.98 -7.45
C LYS A 209 -23.55 4.64 -6.56
N ALA A 210 -22.82 5.64 -6.07
CA ALA A 210 -21.70 5.44 -5.15
C ALA A 210 -22.15 4.81 -3.82
N SER A 211 -23.27 5.26 -3.27
CA SER A 211 -23.89 4.65 -2.09
C SER A 211 -24.24 3.18 -2.34
N ALA A 212 -24.81 2.85 -3.51
CA ALA A 212 -25.09 1.47 -3.88
C ALA A 212 -23.81 0.61 -3.96
N TRP A 213 -22.72 1.15 -4.52
CA TRP A 213 -21.41 0.46 -4.58
C TRP A 213 -20.84 0.21 -3.18
N TYR A 214 -20.98 1.19 -2.27
CA TYR A 214 -20.59 1.02 -0.87
C TYR A 214 -21.42 -0.06 -0.16
N GLN A 215 -22.75 -0.07 -0.36
CA GLN A 215 -23.65 -1.05 0.22
C GLN A 215 -23.31 -2.48 -0.20
N VAL A 216 -23.12 -2.73 -1.50
CA VAL A 216 -22.81 -4.09 -1.96
C VAL A 216 -21.48 -4.61 -1.43
N THR A 217 -20.53 -3.73 -1.08
CA THR A 217 -19.23 -4.09 -0.54
C THR A 217 -19.23 -4.27 0.98
N TYR A 218 -19.85 -3.37 1.73
CA TYR A 218 -19.72 -3.31 3.19
C TYR A 218 -20.97 -3.78 3.96
N HIS A 219 -22.14 -3.83 3.33
CA HIS A 219 -23.35 -4.18 4.05
C HIS A 219 -23.37 -5.69 4.37
N PRO A 220 -23.63 -6.10 5.62
CA PRO A 220 -23.51 -7.49 6.07
C PRO A 220 -24.27 -8.52 5.22
N GLN A 221 -25.47 -8.16 4.72
CA GLN A 221 -26.26 -9.07 3.88
C GLN A 221 -25.57 -9.38 2.53
N TRP A 222 -24.96 -8.37 1.91
CA TRP A 222 -24.29 -8.52 0.62
C TRP A 222 -22.94 -9.20 0.76
N VAL A 223 -22.24 -8.98 1.88
CA VAL A 223 -21.00 -9.69 2.18
C VAL A 223 -21.29 -11.18 2.43
N ARG A 224 -22.34 -11.51 3.20
CA ARG A 224 -22.79 -12.91 3.35
C ARG A 224 -23.13 -13.55 2.01
N LYS A 225 -23.91 -12.85 1.18
CA LYS A 225 -24.24 -13.32 -0.17
C LYS A 225 -23.00 -13.57 -1.04
N ALA A 226 -21.96 -12.74 -0.91
CA ALA A 226 -20.70 -12.93 -1.64
C ALA A 226 -19.93 -14.17 -1.14
N LEU A 227 -19.99 -14.45 0.16
CA LEU A 227 -19.39 -15.63 0.77
C LEU A 227 -20.15 -16.91 0.38
N ASP A 228 -21.48 -16.88 0.39
CA ASP A 228 -22.33 -18.03 0.05
C ASP A 228 -22.20 -18.47 -1.42
N LEU A 229 -21.83 -17.54 -2.31
CA LEU A 229 -21.57 -17.83 -3.72
C LEU A 229 -20.20 -18.49 -3.98
N ARG A 230 -19.34 -18.61 -2.96
CA ARG A 230 -18.05 -19.29 -3.08
C ARG A 230 -18.18 -20.77 -2.81
N GLU A 231 -17.50 -21.57 -3.64
CA GLU A 231 -17.46 -23.03 -3.48
C GLU A 231 -16.78 -23.42 -2.15
N PRO A 232 -17.26 -24.49 -1.48
CA PRO A 232 -16.76 -24.91 -0.17
C PRO A 232 -15.31 -25.46 -0.14
N ASP A 233 -14.67 -25.66 -1.31
CA ASP A 233 -13.31 -26.22 -1.44
C ASP A 233 -12.21 -25.16 -1.71
N GLY A 234 -12.57 -23.88 -1.85
CA GLY A 234 -11.59 -22.80 -2.06
C GLY A 234 -11.02 -22.28 -0.75
N ASP A 235 -9.72 -21.95 -0.72
CA ASP A 235 -9.08 -21.22 0.38
C ASP A 235 -9.98 -20.07 0.87
N ASP A 236 -9.97 -19.79 2.18
CA ASP A 236 -10.69 -18.69 2.83
C ASP A 236 -10.20 -17.33 2.29
N ILE A 237 -10.61 -16.98 1.07
CA ILE A 237 -10.25 -15.71 0.45
C ILE A 237 -11.06 -14.65 1.20
N PRO A 238 -10.45 -13.60 1.76
CA PRO A 238 -11.21 -12.55 2.44
C PRO A 238 -12.14 -11.81 1.45
N ALA A 239 -13.19 -11.19 1.97
CA ALA A 239 -14.03 -10.29 1.19
C ALA A 239 -13.18 -9.15 0.63
N ARG A 240 -13.41 -8.81 -0.65
CA ARG A 240 -12.69 -7.71 -1.29
C ARG A 240 -13.38 -6.38 -0.97
N LEU A 241 -12.60 -5.42 -0.49
CA LEU A 241 -13.11 -4.16 0.07
C LEU A 241 -12.80 -2.94 -0.80
N SER A 242 -11.87 -3.04 -1.74
CA SER A 242 -11.41 -1.89 -2.54
C SER A 242 -12.43 -1.38 -3.55
N PHE A 243 -13.39 -2.22 -3.99
CA PHE A 243 -14.40 -1.85 -4.99
C PHE A 243 -15.19 -0.57 -4.63
N ALA A 244 -15.63 -0.45 -3.38
CA ALA A 244 -16.42 0.70 -2.93
C ALA A 244 -15.66 2.03 -3.02
N TRP A 245 -14.32 1.99 -3.02
CA TRP A 245 -13.48 3.19 -3.03
C TRP A 245 -13.14 3.70 -4.42
N VAL A 246 -13.59 3.02 -5.49
CA VAL A 246 -13.43 3.50 -6.86
C VAL A 246 -14.08 4.89 -7.07
N PRO A 247 -15.31 5.15 -6.57
CA PRO A 247 -15.93 6.47 -6.54
C PRO A 247 -15.74 7.20 -5.19
N ALA A 248 -14.55 7.14 -4.58
CA ALA A 248 -14.29 7.74 -3.27
C ALA A 248 -14.64 9.24 -3.19
N ASP A 249 -14.49 9.98 -4.28
CA ASP A 249 -14.85 11.38 -4.40
C ASP A 249 -16.33 11.64 -4.12
N TYR A 250 -17.23 10.78 -4.59
CA TYR A 250 -18.66 10.89 -4.32
C TYR A 250 -18.99 10.47 -2.88
N LEU A 251 -18.39 9.38 -2.37
CA LEU A 251 -18.59 8.97 -0.98
C LEU A 251 -18.18 10.06 0.02
N ILE A 252 -17.08 10.77 -0.26
CA ILE A 252 -16.64 11.90 0.56
C ILE A 252 -17.68 13.02 0.56
N ARG A 253 -18.29 13.35 -0.60
CA ARG A 253 -19.35 14.37 -0.67
C ARG A 253 -20.56 14.02 0.19
N ILE A 254 -20.97 12.74 0.14
CA ILE A 254 -22.07 12.22 0.97
C ILE A 254 -21.75 12.44 2.44
N LYS A 255 -20.55 12.03 2.88
CA LYS A 255 -20.15 12.16 4.28
C LYS A 255 -20.06 13.62 4.73
N VAL A 256 -19.54 14.51 3.88
CA VAL A 256 -19.50 15.95 4.14
C VAL A 256 -20.91 16.54 4.28
N ARG A 257 -21.85 16.13 3.41
CA ARG A 257 -23.25 16.58 3.49
C ARG A 257 -23.92 16.09 4.78
N SER A 258 -23.79 14.81 5.12
CA SER A 258 -24.34 14.25 6.37
C SER A 258 -23.82 14.97 7.61
N ARG A 259 -22.52 15.29 7.67
CA ARG A 259 -21.94 16.07 8.78
C ARG A 259 -22.47 17.50 8.87
N ARG A 260 -22.73 18.13 7.72
CA ARG A 260 -23.34 19.46 7.67
C ARG A 260 -24.75 19.43 8.25
N ASP A 261 -25.54 18.44 7.86
CA ASP A 261 -26.93 18.28 8.31
C ASP A 261 -27.00 17.97 9.83
N LYS A 262 -25.98 17.29 10.36
CA LYS A 262 -25.80 17.05 11.80
C LYS A 262 -25.19 18.22 12.58
N GLY A 263 -24.72 19.27 11.90
CA GLY A 263 -24.13 20.46 12.53
C GLY A 263 -22.72 20.28 13.09
N GLU A 264 -21.95 19.27 12.63
CA GLU A 264 -20.63 18.90 13.21
C GLU A 264 -19.41 19.57 12.54
N LEU A 265 -19.61 20.56 11.66
CA LEU A 265 -18.51 21.24 10.95
C LEU A 265 -17.88 22.33 11.84
N ASP A 266 -17.00 21.91 12.75
CA ASP A 266 -16.06 22.81 13.43
C ASP A 266 -14.96 23.20 12.45
N GLY A 267 -15.09 24.35 11.77
CA GLY A 267 -14.20 24.85 10.70
C GLY A 267 -12.70 25.01 11.03
N ASN A 268 -12.23 24.49 12.16
CA ASN A 268 -10.83 24.30 12.54
C ASN A 268 -10.25 22.92 12.17
N LYS A 269 -11.05 21.95 11.70
CA LYS A 269 -10.51 20.62 11.34
C LYS A 269 -9.99 20.60 9.90
N PRO A 270 -8.84 19.93 9.63
CA PRO A 270 -8.28 19.83 8.27
C PRO A 270 -9.23 19.14 7.27
N VAL A 271 -10.18 18.35 7.78
CA VAL A 271 -11.24 17.71 7.00
C VAL A 271 -12.17 18.74 6.35
N ASP A 272 -12.37 19.89 6.98
CA ASP A 272 -13.27 20.93 6.48
C ASP A 272 -12.61 21.77 5.37
N ALA A 273 -11.28 21.88 5.39
CA ALA A 273 -10.49 22.44 4.30
C ALA A 273 -10.55 21.53 3.05
N LEU A 274 -10.48 20.21 3.23
CA LEU A 274 -10.66 19.23 2.15
C LEU A 274 -12.09 19.27 1.59
N ALA A 275 -13.09 19.37 2.45
CA ALA A 275 -14.50 19.53 2.05
C ALA A 275 -14.74 20.79 1.20
N SER A 276 -14.05 21.90 1.54
CA SER A 276 -14.10 23.15 0.78
C SER A 276 -13.39 23.01 -0.58
N TYR A 277 -12.22 22.38 -0.61
CA TYR A 277 -11.46 22.14 -1.84
C TYR A 277 -12.18 21.22 -2.84
N ILE A 278 -12.89 20.20 -2.36
CA ILE A 278 -13.64 19.27 -3.23
C ILE A 278 -14.86 19.98 -3.86
N ARG A 279 -15.44 20.96 -3.16
CA ARG A 279 -16.57 21.76 -3.68
C ARG A 279 -16.16 22.63 -4.86
N ASP A 280 -14.95 23.17 -4.86
CA ASP A 280 -14.49 24.11 -5.90
C ASP A 280 -14.03 23.43 -7.20
N ARG A 281 -13.93 22.09 -7.21
CA ARG A 281 -13.35 21.34 -8.33
C ARG A 281 -14.33 20.56 -9.19
N VAL A 282 -15.62 20.59 -8.88
CA VAL A 282 -16.69 19.95 -9.68
C VAL A 282 -17.89 20.85 -9.80
#